data_AF-A0A838F7P1-F1
#
_entry.id   AF-A0A838F7P1-F1
#
_cell.length_a   1.000
_cell.length_b   1.000
_cell.length_c   1.000
_cell.angle_alpha   90.00
_cell.angle_beta   90.00
_cell.angle_gamma   90.00
#
_symmetry.space_group_name_H-M   'P 1'
#
loop_
_entity.id
_entity.type
_entity.pdbx_description
1 polymer ?
#
loop_
_entity_poly.entity_id
_entity_poly.type
_entity_poly.pdbx_seq_one_letter_code
_entity_poly.pdbx_strand_id
1 'polypeptide(L)'
;FGYPVVLDCTHSLQKPNQALGVTGGMPEMIEAIAKAGIAVGADGLFIETHPEPKRAKSDGANMLPLHQLEDLLEKLIRIRIAITFDKHH
;
A
#
# COMPACT_ATOMS: atom_id res chain seq x y z
N PHE A 1 21.33 -0.94 10.13
CA PHE A 1 21.17 -0.19 8.87
C PHE A 1 21.82 -0.98 7.74
N GLY A 2 21.26 -0.95 6.53
CA GLY A 2 21.82 -1.67 5.37
C GLY A 2 21.07 -2.93 4.93
N TYR A 3 19.85 -3.16 5.43
CA TYR A 3 18.96 -4.22 4.95
C TYR A 3 17.77 -3.60 4.22
N PRO A 4 17.21 -4.26 3.19
CA PRO A 4 16.00 -3.79 2.52
C PRO A 4 14.82 -3.69 3.48
N VAL A 5 14.06 -2.59 3.40
CA VAL A 5 12.83 -2.37 4.17
C VAL A 5 11.62 -2.40 3.24
N VAL A 6 10.63 -3.22 3.58
CA VAL A 6 9.36 -3.34 2.85
C VAL A 6 8.22 -2.79 3.69
N LEU A 7 7.43 -1.88 3.12
CA LEU A 7 6.21 -1.36 3.75
C LEU A 7 4.99 -2.18 3.30
N ASP A 8 4.34 -2.85 4.24
CA ASP A 8 3.02 -3.45 4.03
C ASP A 8 1.95 -2.35 4.06
N CYS A 9 1.45 -1.97 2.88
CA CYS A 9 0.48 -0.89 2.76
C CYS A 9 -0.93 -1.33 3.14
N THR A 10 -1.21 -2.62 3.09
CA THR A 10 -2.55 -3.18 3.35
C THR A 10 -2.79 -3.42 4.84
N HIS A 11 -1.89 -4.14 5.52
CA HIS A 11 -2.05 -4.46 6.94
C HIS A 11 -1.74 -3.28 7.86
N SER A 12 -0.92 -2.31 7.42
CA SER A 12 -0.70 -1.07 8.17
C SER A 12 -1.96 -0.22 8.34
N LEU A 13 -2.98 -0.46 7.51
CA LEU A 13 -4.27 0.26 7.53
C LEU A 13 -5.40 -0.57 8.14
N GLN A 14 -5.07 -1.75 8.68
CA GLN A 14 -6.04 -2.61 9.34
C GLN A 14 -6.53 -1.97 10.64
N LYS A 15 -7.84 -2.05 10.87
CA LYS A 15 -8.51 -1.64 12.11
C LYS A 15 -8.92 -2.90 12.87
N PRO A 16 -8.07 -3.40 13.79
CA PRO A 16 -8.42 -4.57 14.59
C PRO A 16 -9.59 -4.29 15.53
N ASN A 17 -10.25 -5.36 15.99
CA ASN A 17 -11.27 -5.32 17.05
C ASN A 17 -12.55 -4.52 16.75
N GLN A 18 -13.12 -4.65 15.53
CA GLN A 18 -14.47 -4.14 15.29
C GLN A 18 -15.55 -5.02 15.91
N ALA A 19 -16.61 -4.39 16.43
CA ALA A 19 -17.65 -5.02 17.26
C ALA A 19 -18.40 -6.21 16.61
N LEU A 20 -18.32 -6.38 15.28
CA LEU A 20 -19.02 -7.41 14.52
C LEU A 20 -18.15 -8.62 14.12
N GLY A 21 -16.92 -8.73 14.64
CA GLY A 21 -16.06 -9.89 14.39
C GLY A 21 -15.38 -9.94 13.01
N VAL A 22 -15.57 -8.90 12.19
CA VAL A 22 -14.86 -8.72 10.92
C VAL A 22 -13.77 -7.66 11.12
N THR A 23 -12.54 -7.94 10.69
CA THR A 23 -11.48 -6.93 10.65
C THR A 23 -11.84 -5.85 9.64
N GLY A 24 -11.85 -4.58 10.08
CA GLY A 24 -12.04 -3.46 9.17
C GLY A 24 -10.69 -2.97 8.63
N GLY A 25 -10.74 -2.08 7.64
CA GLY A 25 -9.56 -1.45 7.04
C GLY A 25 -9.85 -0.05 6.53
N MET A 26 -8.81 0.62 6.02
CA MET A 26 -8.92 1.88 5.28
C MET A 26 -8.27 1.77 3.89
N PRO A 27 -8.79 0.92 2.99
CA PRO A 27 -8.15 0.66 1.69
C PRO A 27 -8.03 1.94 0.83
N GLU A 28 -8.89 2.93 1.06
CA GLU A 28 -8.80 4.26 0.45
C GLU A 28 -7.51 5.02 0.80
N MET A 29 -6.82 4.64 1.88
CA MET A 29 -5.55 5.25 2.31
C MET A 29 -4.31 4.53 1.77
N ILE A 30 -4.47 3.42 1.02
CA ILE A 30 -3.34 2.66 0.47
C ILE A 30 -2.47 3.54 -0.42
N GLU A 31 -3.07 4.36 -1.30
CA GLU A 31 -2.30 5.27 -2.15
C GLU A 31 -1.49 6.27 -1.31
N ALA A 32 -2.09 6.83 -0.26
CA ALA A 32 -1.42 7.80 0.59
C ALA A 32 -0.22 7.19 1.33
N ILE A 33 -0.38 6.01 1.94
CA ILE A 33 0.71 5.37 2.70
C ILE A 33 1.80 4.83 1.78
N ALA A 34 1.44 4.32 0.59
CA ALA A 34 2.41 3.86 -0.41
C ALA A 34 3.27 5.03 -0.92
N LYS A 35 2.65 6.17 -1.22
CA LYS A 35 3.36 7.40 -1.60
C LYS A 35 4.32 7.85 -0.49
N ALA A 36 3.86 7.85 0.76
CA ALA A 36 4.70 8.18 1.92
C ALA A 36 5.87 7.21 2.04
N GLY A 37 5.65 5.90 1.95
CA GLY A 37 6.67 4.86 2.01
C GLY A 37 7.77 5.04 0.96
N ILE A 38 7.39 5.28 -0.30
CA ILE A 38 8.36 5.58 -1.36
C ILE A 38 9.11 6.88 -1.07
N ALA A 39 8.41 7.95 -0.69
CA ALA A 39 9.01 9.26 -0.43
C ALA A 39 10.06 9.24 0.70
N VAL A 40 9.81 8.47 1.77
CA VAL A 40 10.76 8.33 2.89
C VAL A 40 11.89 7.32 2.61
N GLY A 41 11.78 6.56 1.51
CA GLY A 41 12.85 5.69 1.04
C GLY A 41 12.70 4.21 1.38
N ALA A 42 11.49 3.68 1.50
CA ALA A 42 11.28 2.23 1.51
C ALA A 42 11.89 1.59 0.24
N ASP A 43 12.41 0.38 0.38
CA ASP A 43 13.04 -0.37 -0.71
C ASP A 43 12.02 -1.19 -1.50
N GLY A 44 10.90 -1.53 -0.87
CA GLY A 44 9.79 -2.23 -1.49
C GLY A 44 8.45 -1.92 -0.83
N LEU A 45 7.39 -2.27 -1.53
CA LEU A 45 6.02 -2.21 -1.02
C LEU A 45 5.39 -3.60 -1.09
N PHE A 46 4.53 -3.90 -0.13
CA PHE A 46 3.64 -5.05 -0.16
C PHE A 46 2.18 -4.55 -0.19
N ILE A 47 1.39 -5.05 -1.15
CA ILE A 47 0.00 -4.62 -1.38
C ILE A 47 -0.82 -5.85 -1.76
N GLU A 48 -1.84 -6.18 -0.97
CA GLU A 48 -2.85 -7.16 -1.35
C GLU A 48 -3.96 -6.56 -2.22
N THR A 49 -4.46 -7.36 -3.16
CA THR A 49 -5.49 -6.93 -4.10
C THR A 49 -6.51 -8.02 -4.40
N HIS A 50 -7.70 -7.61 -4.84
CA HIS A 50 -8.74 -8.52 -5.32
C HIS A 50 -9.60 -7.84 -6.40
N PRO A 51 -10.11 -8.57 -7.42
CA PRO A 51 -11.05 -8.00 -8.39
C PRO A 51 -12.33 -7.45 -7.74
N GLU A 52 -12.80 -8.15 -6.70
CA GLU A 52 -13.99 -7.79 -5.92
C GLU A 52 -13.70 -7.92 -4.41
N PRO A 53 -13.06 -6.96 -3.73
CA PRO A 53 -12.59 -7.13 -2.35
C PRO A 53 -13.65 -7.63 -1.36
N LYS A 54 -14.92 -7.25 -1.55
CA LYS A 54 -16.06 -7.72 -0.76
C LYS A 54 -16.31 -9.24 -0.82
N ARG A 55 -15.77 -9.93 -1.83
CA ARG A 55 -15.87 -11.39 -2.03
C ARG A 55 -14.59 -12.14 -1.64
N ALA A 56 -13.57 -11.43 -1.17
CA ALA A 56 -12.34 -12.07 -0.70
C ALA A 56 -12.64 -12.95 0.53
N LYS A 57 -11.98 -14.11 0.60
CA LYS A 57 -12.18 -15.09 1.69
C LYS A 57 -11.53 -14.65 3.01
N SER A 58 -10.59 -13.72 2.94
CA SER A 58 -9.91 -13.09 4.08
C SER A 58 -9.55 -11.66 3.68
N ASP A 59 -9.47 -10.77 4.66
CA ASP A 59 -8.87 -9.42 4.57
C ASP A 59 -9.42 -8.51 3.45
N GLY A 60 -10.60 -8.83 2.90
CA GLY A 60 -11.23 -8.05 1.84
C GLY A 60 -11.47 -6.57 2.20
N ALA A 61 -11.58 -6.25 3.49
CA ALA A 61 -11.69 -4.89 3.98
C ALA A 61 -10.37 -4.09 3.88
N ASN A 62 -9.23 -4.75 3.68
CA ASN A 62 -7.90 -4.13 3.58
C ASN A 62 -7.38 -4.07 2.14
N MET A 63 -7.96 -4.84 1.21
CA MET A 63 -7.41 -5.02 -0.14
C MET A 63 -7.71 -3.84 -1.08
N LEU A 64 -6.73 -3.51 -1.92
CA LEU A 64 -6.91 -2.58 -3.03
C LEU A 64 -7.73 -3.26 -4.16
N PRO A 65 -8.76 -2.61 -4.74
CA PRO A 65 -9.40 -3.13 -5.96
C PRO A 65 -8.39 -3.31 -7.10
N LEU A 66 -8.36 -4.49 -7.72
CA LEU A 66 -7.30 -4.85 -8.70
C LEU A 66 -7.17 -3.86 -9.86
N HIS A 67 -8.28 -3.30 -10.34
CA HIS A 67 -8.27 -2.33 -11.43
C HIS A 67 -7.57 -1.00 -11.09
N GLN A 68 -7.29 -0.72 -9.81
CA GLN A 68 -6.60 0.50 -9.36
C GLN A 68 -5.08 0.30 -9.24
N LEU A 69 -4.60 -0.95 -9.31
CA LEU A 69 -3.20 -1.26 -9.03
C LEU A 69 -2.25 -0.61 -10.05
N GLU A 70 -2.58 -0.66 -11.34
CA GLU A 70 -1.74 -0.09 -12.40
C GLU A 70 -1.53 1.42 -12.22
N ASP A 71 -2.63 2.16 -12.07
CA ASP A 71 -2.60 3.62 -11.87
C ASP A 71 -1.84 4.02 -10.59
N LEU A 72 -1.97 3.22 -9.52
CA LEU A 72 -1.17 3.40 -8.30
C LEU A 72 0.33 3.18 -8.58
N LEU A 73 0.71 2.09 -9.24
CA LEU A 73 2.12 1.78 -9.52
C LEU A 73 2.77 2.85 -10.40
N GLU A 74 2.07 3.36 -11.41
CA GLU A 74 2.57 4.47 -12.24
C GLU A 74 2.88 5.72 -11.42
N LYS A 75 1.98 6.11 -10.50
CA LYS A 75 2.19 7.25 -9.59
C LYS A 75 3.41 7.01 -8.69
N LEU A 76 3.57 5.80 -8.15
CA LEU A 76 4.66 5.46 -7.24
C LEU A 76 6.03 5.44 -7.96
N ILE A 77 6.08 4.93 -9.18
CA ILE A 77 7.29 4.96 -10.03
C ILE A 77 7.72 6.41 -10.27
N ARG A 78 6.79 7.30 -10.61
CA ARG A 78 7.08 8.73 -10.82
C ARG A 78 7.67 9.39 -9.57
N ILE A 79 7.15 9.08 -8.38
CA ILE A 79 7.68 9.59 -7.11
C ILE A 79 9.08 9.03 -6.86
N ARG A 80 9.29 7.72 -7.01
CA ARG A 80 10.61 7.09 -6.81
C ARG A 80 11.66 7.71 -7.72
N ILE A 81 11.31 7.94 -8.97
CA ILE A 81 12.12 8.67 -9.95
C ILE A 81 12.47 10.05 -9.41
N ALA A 82 11.47 10.88 -9.07
CA ALA A 82 11.70 12.26 -8.63
C ALA A 82 12.65 12.37 -7.42
N ILE A 83 12.52 11.49 -6.42
CA ILE A 83 13.35 11.54 -5.21
C ILE A 83 14.74 10.89 -5.36
N THR A 84 14.97 10.12 -6.43
CA THR A 84 16.27 9.48 -6.68
C THR A 84 17.16 10.34 -7.57
N PHE A 85 16.57 11.12 -8.47
CA PHE A 85 17.32 12.12 -9.26
C PHE A 85 17.99 13.19 -8.37
N ASP A 86 17.37 13.56 -7.25
CA ASP A 86 17.90 14.58 -6.33
C ASP A 86 19.11 14.12 -5.51
N LYS A 87 19.42 12.81 -5.47
CA LYS A 87 20.51 12.26 -4.62
C LYS A 87 21.91 12.34 -5.26
N HIS A 88 22.03 12.88 -6.47
CA HIS A 88 23.29 12.93 -7.23
C HIS A 88 23.74 14.35 -7.62
N HIS A 89 23.16 15.38 -7.01
CA HIS A 89 23.65 16.77 -7.03
C HIS A 89 23.91 17.26 -5.61
#